data_AF-A0A3D2AZC3-F1
#
_entry.id   AF-A0A3D2AZC3-F1
#
_cell.length_a   1.000
_cell.length_b   1.000
_cell.length_c   1.000
_cell.angle_alpha   90.00
_cell.angle_beta   90.00
_cell.angle_gamma   90.00
#
_symmetry.space_group_name_H-M   'P 1'
#
loop_
_entity.id
_entity.type
_entity.pdbx_description
1 polymer ?
#
loop_
_entity_poly.entity_id
_entity_poly.type
_entity_poly.pdbx_seq_one_letter_code
_entity_poly.pdbx_strand_id
1 'polypeptide(L)'
;MKSIVSLLAVVLTRAVLVGTAGAQDQSVEQEVANAVLPLPEDLKADATVVTYEPDTGIRKVLRQGTNIVECQPEDPETEFTRCYNKILAPRNDLTAKLRAEGKSPEEIQTEIAAAVKDGTIPEAPSGTMSYRLYKKDDRIRLLWVMRVPGATPESTGVSTDSQRDNALNGQGRPWLMRPGTPAAHVMIPINNTLWSNKSLEQKIAEAVLPLPEDLKAEATVVATDPDTGARVVLREGTNQVECQPPDPVSQQTFCRNRSSAPVRDLTAKLREEGKSGAEIQTAIAAGREAGTLPSPSFGEMMYLLRHNDRQIKLLWVMLVPGATPESIGVSTVSQRDNALKGEGRPWLMRAGTPGAHIMIPINNTPLSSGR
;
A
#
# COMPACT_ATOMS: atom_id res chain seq x y z
N MET A 1 9.06 -33.45 77.21
CA MET A 1 8.48 -32.35 76.40
C MET A 1 9.54 -31.93 75.39
N LYS A 2 9.58 -32.61 74.23
CA LYS A 2 9.27 -32.09 72.88
C LYS A 2 10.24 -30.99 72.39
N SER A 3 11.18 -31.43 71.55
CA SER A 3 12.10 -30.66 70.72
C SER A 3 11.39 -29.92 69.58
N ILE A 4 11.89 -28.73 69.22
CA ILE A 4 11.52 -27.98 68.02
C ILE A 4 12.77 -27.90 67.13
N VAL A 5 12.65 -28.41 65.90
CA VAL A 5 13.65 -28.32 64.83
C VAL A 5 13.10 -27.37 63.76
N SER A 6 13.87 -26.33 63.45
CA SER A 6 13.58 -25.35 62.40
C SER A 6 13.85 -25.95 61.01
N LEU A 7 12.91 -25.75 60.08
CA LEU A 7 13.10 -26.05 58.65
C LEU A 7 12.97 -24.75 57.84
N LEU A 8 14.08 -24.30 57.24
CA LEU A 8 14.07 -23.25 56.21
C LEU A 8 13.65 -23.87 54.88
N ALA A 9 12.55 -23.40 54.29
CA ALA A 9 12.16 -23.70 52.92
C ALA A 9 12.55 -22.52 52.01
N VAL A 10 13.53 -22.74 51.14
CA VAL A 10 13.91 -21.81 50.07
C VAL A 10 12.97 -22.02 48.88
N VAL A 11 12.13 -21.03 48.58
CA VAL A 11 11.28 -21.00 47.39
C VAL A 11 12.05 -20.30 46.27
N LEU A 12 12.53 -21.06 45.28
CA LEU A 12 13.07 -20.51 44.03
C LEU A 12 11.91 -20.12 43.09
N THR A 13 11.63 -18.83 42.99
CA THR A 13 10.71 -18.28 41.98
C THR A 13 11.44 -18.20 40.63
N ARG A 14 11.10 -19.09 39.69
CA ARG A 14 11.51 -18.96 38.28
C ARG A 14 10.77 -17.78 37.65
N ALA A 15 11.49 -16.70 37.33
CA ALA A 15 10.99 -15.66 36.45
C ALA A 15 10.96 -16.19 35.00
N VAL A 16 9.76 -16.35 34.45
CA VAL A 16 9.56 -16.60 33.02
C VAL A 16 9.73 -15.25 32.31
N LEU A 17 10.87 -15.07 31.63
CA LEU A 17 11.02 -14.00 30.65
C LEU A 17 10.15 -14.37 29.44
N VAL A 18 9.01 -13.68 29.30
CA VAL A 18 8.22 -13.69 28.06
C VAL A 18 8.94 -12.78 27.06
N GLY A 19 9.65 -13.40 26.11
CA GLY A 19 10.36 -12.70 25.05
C GLY A 19 9.43 -12.05 24.01
N THR A 20 9.88 -10.92 23.47
CA THR A 20 9.23 -10.04 22.47
C THR A 20 9.14 -10.64 21.05
N ALA A 21 8.84 -11.93 20.92
CA ALA A 21 8.88 -12.64 19.63
C ALA A 21 7.85 -12.12 18.59
N GLY A 22 6.80 -11.41 19.00
CA GLY A 22 5.72 -10.96 18.10
C GLY A 22 6.01 -9.69 17.29
N ALA A 23 6.88 -8.79 17.76
CA ALA A 23 7.10 -7.49 17.09
C ALA A 23 8.03 -7.62 15.87
N GLN A 24 9.06 -8.47 15.98
CA GLN A 24 10.01 -8.70 14.91
C GLN A 24 9.39 -9.51 13.76
N ASP A 25 8.56 -10.50 14.08
CA ASP A 25 7.88 -11.36 13.09
C ASP A 25 6.88 -10.56 12.24
N GLN A 26 6.12 -9.65 12.87
CA GLN A 26 5.22 -8.72 12.16
C GLN A 26 5.96 -7.76 11.21
N SER A 27 7.16 -7.32 11.58
CA SER A 27 7.96 -6.44 10.71
C SER A 27 8.45 -7.17 9.44
N VAL A 28 8.86 -8.43 9.57
CA VAL A 28 9.28 -9.26 8.43
C VAL A 28 8.10 -9.59 7.52
N GLU A 29 6.93 -9.91 8.08
CA GLU A 29 5.72 -10.15 7.28
C GLU A 29 5.32 -8.91 6.47
N GLN A 30 5.38 -7.71 7.07
CA GLN A 30 5.10 -6.46 6.38
C GLN A 30 6.14 -6.16 5.28
N GLU A 31 7.42 -6.43 5.56
CA GLU A 31 8.50 -6.29 4.58
C GLU A 31 8.29 -7.22 3.38
N VAL A 32 7.96 -8.49 3.63
CA VAL A 32 7.61 -9.48 2.60
C VAL A 32 6.38 -9.04 1.80
N ALA A 33 5.33 -8.57 2.46
CA ALA A 33 4.12 -8.08 1.81
C ALA A 33 4.39 -6.89 0.89
N ASN A 34 5.28 -5.98 1.31
CA ASN A 34 5.71 -4.84 0.51
C ASN A 34 6.60 -5.28 -0.67
N ALA A 35 7.51 -6.23 -0.46
CA ALA A 35 8.46 -6.70 -1.47
C ALA A 35 7.76 -7.31 -2.71
N VAL A 36 6.58 -7.90 -2.54
CA VAL A 36 5.84 -8.56 -3.62
C VAL A 36 4.82 -7.68 -4.33
N LEU A 37 4.63 -6.43 -3.89
CA LEU A 37 3.71 -5.48 -4.54
C LEU A 37 3.94 -5.27 -6.05
N PRO A 38 5.18 -5.32 -6.60
CA PRO A 38 5.40 -5.17 -8.04
C PRO A 38 4.78 -6.29 -8.90
N LEU A 39 4.45 -7.44 -8.29
CA LEU A 39 4.10 -8.66 -9.02
C LEU A 39 2.65 -8.70 -9.49
N PRO A 40 2.37 -9.44 -10.58
CA PRO A 40 1.05 -10.01 -10.83
C PRO A 40 0.53 -10.80 -9.62
N GLU A 41 -0.79 -10.82 -9.44
CA GLU A 41 -1.42 -11.41 -8.23
C GLU A 41 -1.08 -12.90 -8.04
N ASP A 42 -1.09 -13.67 -9.12
CA ASP A 42 -0.78 -15.11 -9.13
C ASP A 42 0.67 -15.43 -8.75
N LEU A 43 1.59 -14.47 -8.86
CA LEU A 43 2.99 -14.66 -8.50
C LEU A 43 3.33 -14.24 -7.06
N LYS A 44 2.44 -13.52 -6.36
CA LYS A 44 2.76 -12.93 -5.05
C LYS A 44 2.91 -13.95 -3.94
N ALA A 45 2.00 -14.92 -3.84
CA ALA A 45 1.96 -15.85 -2.71
C ALA A 45 3.23 -16.72 -2.64
N ASP A 46 3.70 -17.18 -3.80
CA ASP A 46 4.77 -18.17 -3.92
C ASP A 46 6.14 -17.57 -4.31
N ALA A 47 6.27 -16.24 -4.38
CA ALA A 47 7.55 -15.60 -4.66
C ALA A 47 8.54 -15.78 -3.51
N THR A 48 9.80 -16.03 -3.85
CA THR A 48 10.89 -15.94 -2.85
C THR A 48 11.14 -14.48 -2.54
N VAL A 49 11.41 -14.13 -1.28
CA VAL A 49 11.80 -12.78 -0.88
C VAL A 49 13.15 -12.86 -0.19
N VAL A 50 14.11 -12.08 -0.67
CA VAL A 50 15.46 -12.04 -0.15
C VAL A 50 15.90 -10.61 0.06
N THR A 51 16.81 -10.41 1.00
CA THR A 51 17.55 -9.16 1.20
C THR A 51 19.05 -9.48 1.25
N TYR A 52 19.89 -8.46 1.24
CA TYR A 52 21.34 -8.62 1.36
C TYR A 52 21.85 -7.82 2.54
N GLU A 53 22.77 -8.39 3.29
CA GLU A 53 23.52 -7.67 4.31
C GLU A 53 24.35 -6.57 3.65
N PRO A 54 24.18 -5.28 4.03
CA PRO A 54 24.87 -4.18 3.35
C PRO A 54 26.39 -4.28 3.37
N ASP A 55 26.97 -4.72 4.48
CA ASP A 55 28.42 -4.75 4.69
C ASP A 55 29.12 -5.94 4.02
N THR A 56 28.39 -7.02 3.78
CA THR A 56 28.98 -8.30 3.30
C THR A 56 28.43 -8.74 1.95
N GLY A 57 27.28 -8.21 1.54
CA GLY A 57 26.53 -8.66 0.37
C GLY A 57 25.97 -10.08 0.54
N ILE A 58 25.97 -10.63 1.76
CA ILE A 58 25.46 -11.97 2.02
C ILE A 58 23.94 -11.97 1.89
N ARG A 59 23.43 -12.91 1.09
CA ARG A 59 22.01 -13.12 0.89
C ARG A 59 21.33 -13.65 2.14
N LYS A 60 20.22 -13.02 2.52
CA LYS A 60 19.31 -13.46 3.57
C LYS A 60 17.93 -13.73 2.97
N VAL A 61 17.38 -14.92 3.20
CA VAL A 61 16.03 -15.27 2.76
C VAL A 61 15.03 -14.82 3.82
N LEU A 62 14.13 -13.91 3.45
CA LEU A 62 13.01 -13.46 4.29
C LEU A 62 11.80 -14.38 4.14
N ARG A 63 11.56 -14.88 2.92
CA ARG A 63 10.55 -15.90 2.64
C ARG A 63 11.04 -16.84 1.55
N GLN A 64 11.06 -18.13 1.82
CA GLN A 64 11.28 -19.13 0.78
C GLN A 64 9.99 -19.34 -0.02
N GLY A 65 10.05 -19.15 -1.33
CA GLY A 65 8.92 -19.35 -2.25
C GLY A 65 9.14 -20.52 -3.20
N THR A 66 8.06 -20.96 -3.85
CA THR A 66 8.01 -22.13 -4.73
C THR A 66 7.95 -21.79 -6.22
N ASN A 67 7.60 -20.56 -6.60
CA ASN A 67 7.47 -20.17 -8.00
C ASN A 67 8.79 -19.64 -8.61
N ILE A 68 8.73 -19.11 -9.84
CA ILE A 68 9.88 -18.68 -10.65
C ILE A 68 10.44 -17.30 -10.30
N VAL A 69 9.87 -16.59 -9.32
CA VAL A 69 10.20 -15.20 -9.01
C VAL A 69 10.90 -15.06 -7.67
N GLU A 70 11.82 -14.12 -7.60
CA GLU A 70 12.43 -13.61 -6.39
C GLU A 70 12.30 -12.10 -6.29
N CYS A 71 11.89 -11.60 -5.12
CA CYS A 71 11.74 -10.20 -4.81
C CYS A 71 12.75 -9.73 -3.78
N GLN A 72 13.10 -8.45 -3.86
CA GLN A 72 13.90 -7.71 -2.91
C GLN A 72 13.03 -6.58 -2.34
N PRO A 73 13.11 -6.32 -1.03
CA PRO A 73 12.49 -5.14 -0.41
C PRO A 73 12.89 -3.83 -1.08
N GLU A 74 12.25 -2.74 -0.67
CA GLU A 74 12.60 -1.40 -1.14
C GLU A 74 14.04 -1.07 -0.79
N ASP A 75 14.83 -0.78 -1.81
CA ASP A 75 16.20 -0.32 -1.67
C ASP A 75 16.19 1.13 -1.15
N PRO A 76 16.86 1.45 -0.02
CA PRO A 76 16.76 2.77 0.62
C PRO A 76 17.45 3.89 -0.18
N GLU A 77 18.38 3.56 -1.08
CA GLU A 77 19.09 4.56 -1.90
C GLU A 77 18.30 4.89 -3.17
N THR A 78 17.73 3.87 -3.79
CA THR A 78 17.04 4.00 -5.07
C THR A 78 15.51 4.11 -4.94
N GLU A 79 14.99 3.80 -3.76
CA GLU A 79 13.56 3.72 -3.39
C GLU A 79 12.74 2.77 -4.27
N PHE A 80 13.40 1.81 -4.93
CA PHE A 80 12.74 0.80 -5.75
C PHE A 80 12.60 -0.51 -4.99
N THR A 81 11.39 -1.07 -5.01
CA THR A 81 11.16 -2.50 -4.76
C THR A 81 11.30 -3.25 -6.08
N ARG A 82 12.02 -4.38 -6.10
CA ARG A 82 12.33 -5.09 -7.35
C ARG A 82 12.09 -6.58 -7.22
N CYS A 83 11.53 -7.17 -8.27
CA CYS A 83 11.43 -8.61 -8.41
C CYS A 83 11.96 -9.06 -9.76
N TYR A 84 12.56 -10.25 -9.78
CA TYR A 84 13.25 -10.82 -10.92
C TYR A 84 12.88 -12.28 -11.07
N ASN A 85 12.97 -12.80 -12.29
CA ASN A 85 13.04 -14.25 -12.46
C ASN A 85 14.27 -14.81 -11.72
N LYS A 86 14.11 -15.95 -11.03
CA LYS A 86 15.14 -16.62 -10.23
C LYS A 86 16.43 -16.95 -11.01
N ILE A 87 16.37 -17.05 -12.35
CA ILE A 87 17.57 -17.21 -13.18
C ILE A 87 18.60 -16.08 -12.98
N LEU A 88 18.14 -14.90 -12.52
CA LEU A 88 19.02 -13.78 -12.21
C LEU A 88 19.60 -13.80 -10.80
N ALA A 89 19.21 -14.74 -9.94
CA ALA A 89 19.70 -14.77 -8.57
C ALA A 89 21.23 -14.80 -8.49
N PRO A 90 21.98 -15.62 -9.27
CA PRO A 90 23.44 -15.60 -9.23
C PRO A 90 24.05 -14.24 -9.62
N ARG A 91 23.42 -13.54 -10.57
CA ARG A 91 23.82 -12.19 -10.98
C ARG A 91 23.60 -11.19 -9.84
N ASN A 92 22.45 -11.26 -9.18
CA ASN A 92 22.09 -10.37 -8.09
C ASN A 92 22.96 -10.61 -6.86
N ASP A 93 23.24 -11.88 -6.53
CA ASP A 93 24.14 -12.29 -5.45
C ASP A 93 25.55 -11.72 -5.67
N LEU A 94 26.12 -11.89 -6.87
CA LEU A 94 27.44 -11.32 -7.17
C LEU A 94 27.41 -9.79 -7.15
N THR A 95 26.35 -9.16 -7.68
CA THR A 95 26.21 -7.71 -7.65
C THR A 95 26.19 -7.16 -6.22
N ALA A 96 25.46 -7.82 -5.31
CA ALA A 96 25.39 -7.42 -3.91
C ALA A 96 26.75 -7.55 -3.21
N LYS A 97 27.46 -8.66 -3.46
CA LYS A 97 28.82 -8.88 -2.94
C LYS A 97 29.80 -7.80 -3.41
N LEU A 98 29.84 -7.50 -4.71
CA LEU A 98 30.75 -6.49 -5.25
C LEU A 98 30.43 -5.08 -4.73
N ARG A 99 29.15 -4.76 -4.51
CA ARG A 99 28.75 -3.49 -3.87
C ARG A 99 29.27 -3.40 -2.42
N ALA A 100 29.14 -4.48 -1.66
CA ALA A 100 29.66 -4.55 -0.29
C ALA A 100 31.20 -4.43 -0.24
N GLU A 101 31.89 -4.86 -1.29
CA GLU A 101 33.33 -4.65 -1.48
C GLU A 101 33.70 -3.20 -1.90
N GLY A 102 32.72 -2.32 -2.10
CA GLY A 102 32.92 -0.91 -2.45
C GLY A 102 33.24 -0.66 -3.92
N LYS A 103 32.95 -1.63 -4.81
CA LYS A 103 33.19 -1.50 -6.26
C LYS A 103 32.27 -0.46 -6.90
N SER A 104 32.80 0.27 -7.89
CA SER A 104 32.01 1.22 -8.67
C SER A 104 31.00 0.50 -9.58
N PRO A 105 29.93 1.17 -10.03
CA PRO A 105 28.98 0.61 -10.99
C PRO A 105 29.64 0.06 -12.27
N GLU A 106 30.69 0.71 -12.76
CA GLU A 106 31.44 0.31 -13.96
C GLU A 106 32.29 -0.94 -13.71
N GLU A 107 32.93 -1.04 -12.53
CA GLU A 107 33.67 -2.23 -12.11
C GLU A 107 32.73 -3.43 -11.97
N ILE A 108 31.60 -3.25 -11.28
CA ILE A 108 30.56 -4.26 -11.15
C ILE A 108 30.09 -4.74 -12.52
N GLN A 109 29.81 -3.81 -13.45
CA GLN A 109 29.37 -4.17 -14.79
C GLN A 109 30.42 -5.01 -15.53
N THR A 110 31.69 -4.65 -15.39
CA THR A 110 32.82 -5.36 -16.01
C THR A 110 32.97 -6.78 -15.46
N GLU A 111 32.93 -6.94 -14.14
CA GLU A 111 33.05 -8.24 -13.48
C GLU A 111 31.85 -9.15 -13.79
N ILE A 112 30.63 -8.59 -13.79
CA ILE A 112 29.42 -9.32 -14.20
C ILE A 112 29.51 -9.77 -15.67
N ALA A 113 30.02 -8.91 -16.57
CA ALA A 113 30.19 -9.28 -17.98
C ALA A 113 31.22 -10.41 -18.16
N ALA A 114 32.31 -10.39 -17.38
CA ALA A 114 33.29 -11.48 -17.37
C ALA A 114 32.67 -12.79 -16.87
N ALA A 115 31.95 -12.75 -15.74
CA ALA A 115 31.26 -13.91 -15.17
C ALA A 115 30.14 -14.48 -16.06
N VAL A 116 29.50 -13.65 -16.88
CA VAL A 116 28.57 -14.14 -17.92
C VAL A 116 29.34 -14.80 -19.06
N LYS A 117 30.44 -14.19 -19.51
CA LYS A 117 31.26 -14.69 -20.62
C LYS A 117 31.92 -16.04 -20.32
N ASP A 118 32.34 -16.26 -19.07
CA ASP A 118 32.95 -17.54 -18.64
C ASP A 118 31.92 -18.59 -18.18
N GLY A 119 30.64 -18.23 -18.11
CA GLY A 119 29.53 -19.12 -17.76
C GLY A 119 29.26 -19.27 -16.26
N THR A 120 29.96 -18.53 -15.39
CA THR A 120 29.69 -18.50 -13.94
C THR A 120 28.29 -17.98 -13.64
N ILE A 121 27.82 -16.96 -14.38
CA ILE A 121 26.45 -16.45 -14.31
C ILE A 121 25.70 -16.88 -15.58
N PRO A 122 24.54 -17.55 -15.45
CA PRO A 122 23.74 -17.91 -16.60
C PRO A 122 23.21 -16.67 -17.31
N GLU A 123 23.27 -16.67 -18.64
CA GLU A 123 22.57 -15.66 -19.42
C GLU A 123 21.05 -15.86 -19.31
N ALA A 124 20.34 -14.77 -19.06
CA ALA A 124 18.88 -14.83 -18.98
C ALA A 124 18.28 -14.94 -20.40
N PRO A 125 17.41 -15.93 -20.66
CA PRO A 125 16.75 -16.06 -21.95
C PRO A 125 15.98 -14.79 -22.36
N SER A 126 15.82 -14.59 -23.67
CA SER A 126 14.89 -13.61 -24.21
C SER A 126 13.47 -13.89 -23.67
N GLY A 127 12.71 -12.83 -23.36
CA GLY A 127 11.42 -12.90 -22.69
C GLY A 127 11.49 -12.92 -21.16
N THR A 128 12.70 -12.94 -20.56
CA THR A 128 12.80 -12.92 -19.09
C THR A 128 12.25 -11.62 -18.50
N MET A 129 11.30 -11.76 -17.57
CA MET A 129 10.64 -10.64 -16.90
C MET A 129 11.39 -10.17 -15.65
N SER A 130 11.31 -8.86 -15.41
CA SER A 130 11.51 -8.22 -14.11
C SER A 130 10.38 -7.24 -13.83
N TYR A 131 10.16 -6.97 -12.55
CA TYR A 131 9.07 -6.17 -12.03
C TYR A 131 9.66 -5.15 -11.08
N ARG A 132 9.20 -3.91 -11.13
CA ARG A 132 9.61 -2.88 -10.16
C ARG A 132 8.45 -2.02 -9.74
N LEU A 133 8.49 -1.61 -8.47
CA LEU A 133 7.61 -0.61 -7.88
C LEU A 133 8.45 0.54 -7.34
N TYR A 134 7.92 1.74 -7.52
CA TYR A 134 8.38 2.97 -6.89
C TYR A 134 7.13 3.70 -6.39
N LYS A 135 7.23 4.34 -5.22
CA LYS A 135 6.03 4.82 -4.52
C LYS A 135 5.66 6.26 -4.82
N LYS A 136 6.57 7.05 -5.40
CA LYS A 136 6.36 8.47 -5.74
C LYS A 136 5.98 8.64 -7.21
N ASP A 137 5.37 9.78 -7.54
CA ASP A 137 4.82 10.04 -8.87
C ASP A 137 5.85 10.66 -9.85
N ASP A 138 7.05 11.05 -9.41
CA ASP A 138 8.12 11.65 -10.24
C ASP A 138 8.79 10.63 -11.19
N ARG A 139 8.51 9.34 -10.99
CA ARG A 139 8.95 8.24 -11.85
C ARG A 139 7.78 7.30 -12.12
N ILE A 140 7.95 6.44 -13.13
CA ILE A 140 6.97 5.37 -13.39
C ILE A 140 6.96 4.45 -12.18
N ARG A 141 5.82 4.36 -11.50
CA ARG A 141 5.63 3.62 -10.25
C ARG A 141 5.70 2.14 -10.49
N LEU A 142 4.70 1.58 -11.16
CA LEU A 142 4.63 0.16 -11.49
C LEU A 142 5.08 -0.08 -12.93
N LEU A 143 6.23 -0.72 -13.08
CA LEU A 143 6.82 -1.03 -14.37
C LEU A 143 7.25 -2.49 -14.42
N TRP A 144 6.84 -3.18 -15.46
CA TRP A 144 7.39 -4.47 -15.83
C TRP A 144 8.37 -4.30 -16.98
N VAL A 145 9.42 -5.12 -17.01
CA VAL A 145 10.45 -5.05 -18.02
C VAL A 145 10.70 -6.45 -18.56
N MET A 146 10.63 -6.59 -19.88
CA MET A 146 10.93 -7.83 -20.58
C MET A 146 12.27 -7.68 -21.29
N ARG A 147 13.27 -8.50 -20.93
CA ARG A 147 14.52 -8.53 -21.68
C ARG A 147 14.30 -9.21 -23.02
N VAL A 148 14.78 -8.58 -24.09
CA VAL A 148 14.73 -9.10 -25.45
C VAL A 148 16.06 -8.83 -26.17
N PRO A 149 17.19 -9.43 -25.72
CA PRO A 149 18.51 -9.13 -26.27
C PRO A 149 18.55 -9.23 -27.80
N GLY A 150 19.14 -8.23 -28.45
CA GLY A 150 19.27 -8.15 -29.91
C GLY A 150 18.00 -7.75 -30.66
N ALA A 151 16.85 -7.65 -29.99
CA ALA A 151 15.58 -7.38 -30.66
C ALA A 151 15.48 -5.95 -31.22
N THR A 152 14.81 -5.82 -32.35
CA THR A 152 14.48 -4.55 -33.02
C THR A 152 12.95 -4.38 -33.14
N PRO A 153 12.45 -3.18 -33.48
CA PRO A 153 11.02 -2.97 -33.77
C PRO A 153 10.48 -3.90 -34.85
N GLU A 154 11.28 -4.20 -35.89
CA GLU A 154 10.88 -5.10 -36.99
C GLU A 154 10.69 -6.54 -36.51
N SER A 155 11.50 -6.99 -35.56
CA SER A 155 11.42 -8.35 -35.01
C SER A 155 10.32 -8.52 -33.94
N THR A 156 9.92 -7.44 -33.26
CA THR A 156 9.01 -7.49 -32.09
C THR A 156 7.66 -6.83 -32.32
N GLY A 157 7.56 -5.94 -33.31
CA GLY A 157 6.40 -5.05 -33.49
C GLY A 157 6.28 -3.96 -32.42
N VAL A 158 7.27 -3.78 -31.54
CA VAL A 158 7.22 -2.81 -30.44
C VAL A 158 7.88 -1.49 -30.85
N SER A 159 7.16 -0.37 -30.71
CA SER A 159 7.69 0.97 -31.02
C SER A 159 8.86 1.36 -30.11
N THR A 160 9.82 2.12 -30.64
CA THR A 160 10.90 2.77 -29.87
C THR A 160 10.48 4.11 -29.26
N ASP A 161 9.29 4.62 -29.60
CA ASP A 161 8.83 5.91 -29.10
C ASP A 161 8.66 5.84 -27.60
N SER A 162 9.44 6.64 -26.89
CA SER A 162 9.39 6.71 -25.43
C SER A 162 7.97 7.00 -24.96
N GLN A 163 7.43 6.10 -24.13
CA GLN A 163 6.13 6.30 -23.48
C GLN A 163 6.29 6.80 -22.05
N ARG A 164 7.45 7.36 -21.69
CA ARG A 164 7.73 7.81 -20.32
C ARG A 164 6.68 8.79 -19.82
N ASP A 165 6.41 9.86 -20.56
CA ASP A 165 5.50 10.91 -20.07
C ASP A 165 4.04 10.45 -20.09
N ASN A 166 3.66 9.63 -21.06
CA ASN A 166 2.36 8.96 -21.06
C ASN A 166 2.22 8.03 -19.85
N ALA A 167 3.28 7.28 -19.49
CA ALA A 167 3.30 6.41 -18.33
C ALA A 167 3.19 7.19 -17.02
N LEU A 168 3.86 8.33 -16.90
CA LEU A 168 3.71 9.24 -15.74
C LEU A 168 2.29 9.80 -15.62
N ASN A 169 1.55 9.88 -16.72
CA ASN A 169 0.14 10.26 -16.76
C ASN A 169 -0.84 9.08 -16.70
N GLY A 170 -0.37 7.87 -16.38
CA GLY A 170 -1.22 6.68 -16.27
C GLY A 170 -1.78 6.16 -17.60
N GLN A 171 -1.14 6.53 -18.72
CA GLN A 171 -1.54 6.20 -20.09
C GLN A 171 -0.39 5.55 -20.88
N GLY A 172 0.62 5.00 -20.19
CA GLY A 172 1.82 4.45 -20.81
C GLY A 172 1.53 3.22 -21.66
N ARG A 173 2.22 3.09 -22.78
CA ARG A 173 2.17 1.88 -23.63
C ARG A 173 3.53 1.18 -23.61
N PRO A 174 3.63 -0.08 -24.01
CA PRO A 174 4.93 -0.74 -24.13
C PRO A 174 5.83 -0.02 -25.14
N TRP A 175 7.13 0.10 -24.85
CA TRP A 175 8.13 0.58 -25.81
C TRP A 175 9.46 -0.15 -25.66
N LEU A 176 10.19 -0.25 -26.77
CA LEU A 176 11.48 -0.91 -26.88
C LEU A 176 12.61 0.09 -26.58
N MET A 177 13.47 -0.28 -25.65
CA MET A 177 14.69 0.45 -25.32
C MET A 177 15.90 -0.28 -25.87
N ARG A 178 16.88 0.49 -26.38
CA ARG A 178 18.17 0.00 -26.88
C ARG A 178 18.05 -1.10 -27.96
N PRO A 179 17.26 -0.88 -29.03
CA PRO A 179 17.03 -1.88 -30.07
C PRO A 179 18.34 -2.36 -30.72
N GLY A 180 18.40 -3.64 -31.07
CA GLY A 180 19.55 -4.26 -31.73
C GLY A 180 20.75 -4.54 -30.82
N THR A 181 20.68 -4.22 -29.53
CA THR A 181 21.78 -4.42 -28.57
C THR A 181 21.50 -5.59 -27.62
N PRO A 182 22.53 -6.19 -26.98
CA PRO A 182 22.32 -7.18 -25.92
C PRO A 182 21.49 -6.64 -24.73
N ALA A 183 21.44 -5.32 -24.56
CA ALA A 183 20.67 -4.65 -23.52
C ALA A 183 19.25 -4.27 -23.97
N ALA A 184 18.78 -4.75 -25.13
CA ALA A 184 17.43 -4.49 -25.61
C ALA A 184 16.38 -5.01 -24.62
N HIS A 185 15.40 -4.18 -24.28
CA HIS A 185 14.32 -4.53 -23.36
C HIS A 185 13.04 -3.75 -23.66
N VAL A 186 11.90 -4.40 -23.46
CA VAL A 186 10.57 -3.77 -23.54
C VAL A 186 10.20 -3.25 -22.16
N MET A 187 9.92 -1.96 -22.07
CA MET A 187 9.36 -1.30 -20.89
C MET A 187 7.84 -1.40 -20.98
N ILE A 188 7.19 -1.94 -19.95
CA ILE A 188 5.74 -2.20 -19.91
C ILE A 188 5.16 -1.49 -18.68
N PRO A 189 4.70 -0.23 -18.81
CA PRO A 189 3.98 0.45 -17.74
C PRO A 189 2.68 -0.25 -17.45
N ILE A 190 2.40 -0.46 -16.16
CA ILE A 190 1.10 -0.97 -15.74
C ILE A 190 0.24 0.21 -15.35
N ASN A 191 -0.83 0.42 -16.08
CA ASN A 191 -1.81 1.48 -15.83
C ASN A 191 -3.00 0.95 -15.03
N ASN A 192 -3.85 1.86 -14.54
CA ASN A 192 -5.16 1.54 -13.96
C ASN A 192 -5.14 0.62 -12.72
N THR A 193 -4.03 0.55 -11.99
CA THR A 193 -3.96 -0.09 -10.66
C THR A 193 -3.83 0.98 -9.56
N LEU A 194 -3.98 0.61 -8.30
CA LEU A 194 -3.70 1.50 -7.16
C LEU A 194 -2.23 1.95 -7.10
N TRP A 195 -1.32 1.15 -7.66
CA TRP A 195 0.12 1.40 -7.67
C TRP A 195 0.62 2.06 -8.96
N SER A 196 -0.27 2.30 -9.93
CA SER A 196 0.05 2.98 -11.19
C SER A 196 0.16 4.48 -10.96
N ASN A 197 0.97 5.16 -11.77
CA ASN A 197 0.83 6.60 -11.91
C ASN A 197 -0.57 6.94 -12.42
N LYS A 198 -1.02 8.17 -12.12
CA LYS A 198 -2.34 8.67 -12.48
C LYS A 198 -2.22 10.12 -12.92
N SER A 199 -2.92 10.49 -13.99
CA SER A 199 -3.15 11.89 -14.32
C SER A 199 -3.97 12.57 -13.21
N LEU A 200 -3.95 13.90 -13.16
CA LEU A 200 -4.80 14.68 -12.25
C LEU A 200 -6.28 14.31 -12.41
N GLU A 201 -6.73 14.18 -13.65
CA GLU A 201 -8.11 13.82 -14.01
C GLU A 201 -8.49 12.43 -13.46
N GLN A 202 -7.59 11.44 -13.61
CA GLN A 202 -7.79 10.10 -13.05
C GLN A 202 -7.88 10.14 -11.52
N LYS A 203 -6.98 10.89 -10.85
CA LYS A 203 -7.01 11.05 -9.39
C LYS A 203 -8.34 11.63 -8.91
N ILE A 204 -8.83 12.67 -9.58
CA ILE A 204 -10.12 13.32 -9.26
C ILE A 204 -11.28 12.35 -9.51
N ALA A 205 -11.31 11.70 -10.67
CA ALA A 205 -12.37 10.78 -11.05
C ALA A 205 -12.47 9.61 -10.06
N GLU A 206 -11.34 9.01 -9.70
CA GLU A 206 -11.28 7.90 -8.74
C GLU A 206 -11.64 8.34 -7.31
N ALA A 207 -11.27 9.55 -6.90
CA ALA A 207 -11.58 10.08 -5.57
C ALA A 207 -13.09 10.20 -5.31
N VAL A 208 -13.87 10.56 -6.34
CA VAL A 208 -15.32 10.81 -6.20
C VAL A 208 -16.20 9.61 -6.53
N LEU A 209 -15.62 8.47 -6.93
CA LEU A 209 -16.36 7.23 -7.19
C LEU A 209 -17.34 6.81 -6.08
N PRO A 210 -17.03 6.93 -4.76
CA PRO A 210 -17.97 6.49 -3.73
C PRO A 210 -19.20 7.40 -3.55
N LEU A 211 -19.22 8.58 -4.19
CA LEU A 211 -20.27 9.57 -4.00
C LEU A 211 -21.55 9.25 -4.80
N PRO A 212 -22.72 9.70 -4.28
CA PRO A 212 -23.90 9.97 -5.09
C PRO A 212 -23.57 10.88 -6.29
N GLU A 213 -24.28 10.71 -7.40
CA GLU A 213 -23.98 11.41 -8.66
C GLU A 213 -24.06 12.93 -8.54
N ASP A 214 -25.05 13.44 -7.81
CA ASP A 214 -25.27 14.87 -7.55
C ASP A 214 -24.13 15.53 -6.76
N LEU A 215 -23.36 14.76 -5.98
CA LEU A 215 -22.25 15.30 -5.18
C LEU A 215 -20.91 15.28 -5.90
N LYS A 216 -20.77 14.52 -7.00
CA LYS A 216 -19.46 14.28 -7.64
C LYS A 216 -18.84 15.53 -8.25
N ALA A 217 -19.62 16.35 -8.95
CA ALA A 217 -19.10 17.49 -9.70
C ALA A 217 -18.53 18.57 -8.77
N GLU A 218 -19.20 18.79 -7.64
CA GLU A 218 -18.93 19.90 -6.72
C GLU A 218 -18.12 19.51 -5.48
N ALA A 219 -17.68 18.25 -5.36
CA ALA A 219 -16.85 17.82 -4.22
C ALA A 219 -15.43 18.39 -4.31
N THR A 220 -14.89 18.85 -3.18
CA THR A 220 -13.46 19.16 -3.06
C THR A 220 -12.67 17.85 -3.13
N VAL A 221 -11.59 17.81 -3.90
CA VAL A 221 -10.66 16.66 -3.93
C VAL A 221 -9.30 17.11 -3.44
N VAL A 222 -8.78 16.42 -2.43
CA VAL A 222 -7.47 16.69 -1.84
C VAL A 222 -6.61 15.46 -1.79
N ALA A 223 -5.33 15.63 -2.06
CA ALA A 223 -4.29 14.65 -1.85
C ALA A 223 -3.40 15.07 -0.67
N THR A 224 -2.62 14.11 -0.19
CA THR A 224 -1.54 14.34 0.74
C THR A 224 -0.24 14.18 -0.02
N ASP A 225 0.65 15.16 0.11
CA ASP A 225 2.00 15.08 -0.41
C ASP A 225 2.75 13.94 0.30
N PRO A 226 3.33 12.98 -0.44
CA PRO A 226 3.91 11.79 0.17
C PRO A 226 5.21 12.04 0.92
N ASP A 227 5.94 13.13 0.62
CA ASP A 227 7.22 13.44 1.25
C ASP A 227 7.03 14.33 2.49
N THR A 228 6.09 15.29 2.42
CA THR A 228 5.88 16.30 3.47
C THR A 228 4.61 16.09 4.29
N GLY A 229 3.71 15.19 3.87
CA GLY A 229 2.39 15.06 4.49
C GLY A 229 1.48 16.27 4.25
N ALA A 230 1.92 17.26 3.46
CA ALA A 230 1.17 18.49 3.24
C ALA A 230 -0.11 18.22 2.44
N ARG A 231 -1.14 18.99 2.76
CA ARG A 231 -2.42 18.96 2.02
C ARG A 231 -2.26 19.63 0.66
N VAL A 232 -2.64 18.93 -0.40
CA VAL A 232 -2.66 19.44 -1.79
C VAL A 232 -4.09 19.41 -2.32
N VAL A 233 -4.64 20.56 -2.69
CA VAL A 233 -5.97 20.63 -3.32
C VAL A 233 -5.84 20.28 -4.80
N LEU A 234 -6.44 19.16 -5.21
CA LEU A 234 -6.48 18.71 -6.61
C LEU A 234 -7.64 19.34 -7.38
N ARG A 235 -8.77 19.56 -6.68
CA ARG A 235 -9.94 20.27 -7.20
C ARG A 235 -10.63 20.98 -6.06
N GLU A 236 -10.87 22.28 -6.20
CA GLU A 236 -11.72 23.02 -5.27
C GLU A 236 -13.20 22.79 -5.63
N GLY A 237 -14.01 22.53 -4.61
CA GLY A 237 -15.43 22.21 -4.76
C GLY A 237 -16.31 23.22 -4.02
N THR A 238 -17.60 23.23 -4.36
CA THR A 238 -18.60 24.15 -3.78
C THR A 238 -19.49 23.47 -2.75
N ASN A 239 -19.57 22.13 -2.75
CA ASN A 239 -20.43 21.40 -1.83
C ASN A 239 -19.74 21.03 -0.50
N GLN A 240 -20.44 20.29 0.34
CA GLN A 240 -20.03 19.93 1.70
C GLN A 240 -19.04 18.76 1.77
N VAL A 241 -18.68 18.14 0.64
CA VAL A 241 -17.92 16.89 0.61
C VAL A 241 -16.48 17.13 0.19
N GLU A 242 -15.58 16.48 0.90
CA GLU A 242 -14.17 16.41 0.56
C GLU A 242 -13.73 14.95 0.40
N CYS A 243 -13.13 14.65 -0.74
CA CYS A 243 -12.65 13.32 -1.12
C CYS A 243 -11.13 13.26 -1.19
N GLN A 244 -10.60 12.08 -0.88
CA GLN A 244 -9.20 11.73 -1.10
C GLN A 244 -9.10 10.65 -2.19
N PRO A 245 -8.14 10.75 -3.14
CA PRO A 245 -7.86 9.67 -4.08
C PRO A 245 -7.59 8.33 -3.38
N PRO A 246 -7.73 7.19 -4.08
CA PRO A 246 -7.43 5.88 -3.52
C PRO A 246 -6.01 5.83 -2.94
N ASP A 247 -5.90 5.41 -1.69
CA ASP A 247 -4.61 5.12 -1.08
C ASP A 247 -4.24 3.65 -1.32
N PRO A 248 -3.11 3.35 -2.00
CA PRO A 248 -2.71 1.99 -2.29
C PRO A 248 -2.38 1.17 -1.05
N VAL A 249 -1.97 1.82 0.05
CA VAL A 249 -1.57 1.13 1.29
C VAL A 249 -2.82 0.65 2.03
N SER A 250 -3.76 1.56 2.32
CA SER A 250 -5.01 1.20 2.99
C SER A 250 -6.02 0.52 2.07
N GLN A 251 -5.86 0.66 0.75
CA GLN A 251 -6.78 0.20 -0.29
C GLN A 251 -8.17 0.82 -0.12
N GLN A 252 -8.21 2.10 0.20
CA GLN A 252 -9.44 2.85 0.46
C GLN A 252 -9.48 4.16 -0.32
N THR A 253 -10.64 4.46 -0.88
CA THR A 253 -11.06 5.82 -1.23
C THR A 253 -12.02 6.30 -0.17
N PHE A 254 -11.90 7.56 0.23
CA PHE A 254 -12.70 8.11 1.32
C PHE A 254 -13.15 9.53 1.00
N CYS A 255 -14.45 9.78 1.16
CA CYS A 255 -15.01 11.12 1.20
C CYS A 255 -15.72 11.40 2.52
N ARG A 256 -15.57 12.62 3.05
CA ARG A 256 -16.17 13.05 4.32
C ARG A 256 -16.81 14.42 4.17
N ASN A 257 -17.61 14.80 5.16
CA ASN A 257 -17.96 16.21 5.33
C ASN A 257 -16.70 17.06 5.54
N ARG A 258 -16.59 18.15 4.79
CA ARG A 258 -15.51 19.14 4.88
C ARG A 258 -15.40 19.76 6.28
N SER A 259 -16.49 19.83 7.03
CA SER A 259 -16.48 20.28 8.43
C SER A 259 -15.47 19.50 9.28
N SER A 260 -15.19 18.24 8.95
CA SER A 260 -14.24 17.39 9.69
C SER A 260 -12.76 17.61 9.30
N ALA A 261 -12.45 18.48 8.33
CA ALA A 261 -11.07 18.74 7.90
C ALA A 261 -10.13 19.19 9.02
N PRO A 262 -10.47 20.16 9.89
CA PRO A 262 -9.56 20.62 10.95
C PRO A 262 -9.13 19.53 11.93
N VAL A 263 -10.05 18.61 12.27
CA VAL A 263 -9.76 17.47 13.16
C VAL A 263 -8.77 16.50 12.49
N ARG A 264 -8.90 16.29 11.18
CA ARG A 264 -8.01 15.41 10.42
C ARG A 264 -6.64 16.00 10.25
N ASP A 265 -6.55 17.29 9.93
CA ASP A 265 -5.28 17.99 9.76
C ASP A 265 -4.49 17.99 11.07
N LEU A 266 -5.16 18.25 12.21
CA LEU A 266 -4.56 18.11 13.53
C LEU A 266 -4.13 16.66 13.81
N THR A 267 -4.97 15.68 13.49
CA THR A 267 -4.65 14.26 13.69
C THR A 267 -3.42 13.84 12.89
N ALA A 268 -3.31 14.28 11.64
CA ALA A 268 -2.16 13.99 10.78
C ALA A 268 -0.88 14.61 11.34
N LYS A 269 -0.94 15.91 11.70
CA LYS A 269 0.17 16.62 12.32
C LYS A 269 0.66 15.95 13.60
N LEU A 270 -0.25 15.62 14.52
CA LEU A 270 0.14 14.98 15.79
C LEU A 270 0.73 13.58 15.57
N ARG A 271 0.28 12.83 14.56
CA ARG A 271 0.89 11.54 14.21
C ARG A 271 2.31 11.70 13.69
N GLU A 272 2.56 12.71 12.87
CA GLU A 272 3.91 13.05 12.39
C GLU A 272 4.84 13.41 13.57
N GLU A 273 4.31 14.12 14.57
CA GLU A 273 5.01 14.41 15.84
C GLU A 273 5.18 13.17 16.75
N GLY A 274 4.78 11.98 16.31
CA GLY A 274 4.91 10.73 17.05
C GLY A 274 3.92 10.56 18.21
N LYS A 275 2.83 11.35 18.24
CA LYS A 275 1.82 11.27 19.31
C LYS A 275 1.04 9.96 19.25
N SER A 276 0.81 9.39 20.42
CA SER A 276 -0.03 8.22 20.60
C SER A 276 -1.49 8.53 20.27
N GLY A 277 -2.27 7.48 19.97
CA GLY A 277 -3.71 7.62 19.74
C GLY A 277 -4.46 8.27 20.92
N ALA A 278 -4.03 7.99 22.15
CA ALA A 278 -4.61 8.59 23.36
C ALA A 278 -4.34 10.10 23.43
N GLU A 279 -3.09 10.53 23.20
CA GLU A 279 -2.72 11.95 23.15
C GLU A 279 -3.51 12.71 22.07
N ILE A 280 -3.68 12.10 20.90
CA ILE A 280 -4.47 12.67 19.81
C ILE A 280 -5.93 12.85 20.25
N GLN A 281 -6.55 11.84 20.89
CA GLN A 281 -7.93 11.96 21.37
C GLN A 281 -8.07 13.06 22.44
N THR A 282 -7.11 13.16 23.36
CA THR A 282 -7.08 14.24 24.36
C THR A 282 -6.97 15.62 23.71
N ALA A 283 -6.10 15.78 22.70
CA ALA A 283 -5.98 17.03 21.96
C ALA A 283 -7.26 17.41 21.20
N ILE A 284 -7.93 16.42 20.59
CA ILE A 284 -9.22 16.64 19.92
C ILE A 284 -10.31 17.04 20.93
N ALA A 285 -10.36 16.38 22.09
CA ALA A 285 -11.30 16.71 23.15
C ALA A 285 -11.09 18.14 23.66
N ALA A 286 -9.85 18.51 23.98
CA ALA A 286 -9.50 19.87 24.41
C ALA A 286 -9.84 20.92 23.34
N GLY A 287 -9.58 20.63 22.05
CA GLY A 287 -9.95 21.52 20.96
C GLY A 287 -11.46 21.70 20.81
N ARG A 288 -12.26 20.66 21.06
CA ARG A 288 -13.72 20.75 21.07
C ARG A 288 -14.24 21.55 22.27
N GLU A 289 -13.69 21.32 23.46
CA GLU A 289 -14.03 22.09 24.66
C GLU A 289 -13.68 23.57 24.49
N ALA A 290 -12.56 23.87 23.83
CA ALA A 290 -12.14 25.24 23.50
C ALA A 290 -12.90 25.85 22.30
N GLY A 291 -13.77 25.08 21.63
CA GLY A 291 -14.49 25.53 20.43
C GLY A 291 -13.64 25.72 19.18
N THR A 292 -12.37 25.27 19.18
CA THR A 292 -11.45 25.36 18.04
C THR A 292 -11.57 24.19 17.07
N LEU A 293 -12.21 23.09 17.49
CA LEU A 293 -12.51 21.95 16.63
C LEU A 293 -14.01 21.65 16.60
N PRO A 294 -14.55 21.25 15.44
CA PRO A 294 -15.96 20.90 15.32
C PRO A 294 -16.28 19.58 16.02
N SER A 295 -17.48 19.53 16.59
CA SER A 295 -18.09 18.28 17.05
C SER A 295 -18.79 17.58 15.88
N PRO A 296 -18.82 16.23 15.83
CA PRO A 296 -19.55 15.51 14.80
C PRO A 296 -21.04 15.83 14.88
N SER A 297 -21.62 16.27 13.78
CA SER A 297 -23.05 16.58 13.71
C SER A 297 -23.87 15.35 13.33
N PHE A 298 -25.11 15.30 13.81
CA PHE A 298 -26.08 14.32 13.34
C PHE A 298 -26.25 14.44 11.81
N GLY A 299 -26.25 13.30 11.12
CA GLY A 299 -26.43 13.24 9.66
C GLY A 299 -25.15 13.47 8.86
N GLU A 300 -23.98 13.64 9.50
CA GLU A 300 -22.72 13.74 8.77
C GLU A 300 -22.43 12.44 8.02
N MET A 301 -22.27 12.57 6.70
CA MET A 301 -22.01 11.45 5.80
C MET A 301 -20.52 11.23 5.56
N MET A 302 -20.16 9.96 5.50
CA MET A 302 -18.89 9.45 5.01
C MET A 302 -19.19 8.45 3.89
N TYR A 303 -18.43 8.55 2.80
CA TYR A 303 -18.58 7.69 1.64
C TYR A 303 -17.27 6.96 1.41
N LEU A 304 -17.34 5.63 1.35
CA LEU A 304 -16.18 4.77 1.35
C LEU A 304 -16.23 3.82 0.16
N LEU A 305 -15.12 3.73 -0.57
CA LEU A 305 -14.87 2.65 -1.53
C LEU A 305 -13.66 1.84 -1.06
N ARG A 306 -13.80 0.52 -0.99
CA ARG A 306 -12.71 -0.42 -0.67
C ARG A 306 -12.30 -1.15 -1.93
N HIS A 307 -11.00 -1.31 -2.09
CA HIS A 307 -10.38 -1.96 -3.25
C HIS A 307 -9.91 -3.38 -2.93
N ASN A 308 -10.52 -4.02 -1.92
CA ASN A 308 -10.27 -5.39 -1.50
C ASN A 308 -11.59 -6.12 -1.21
N ASP A 309 -11.55 -7.45 -1.21
CA ASP A 309 -12.73 -8.30 -0.99
C ASP A 309 -12.96 -8.68 0.49
N ARG A 310 -12.08 -8.24 1.40
CA ARG A 310 -12.20 -8.51 2.85
C ARG A 310 -13.15 -7.54 3.54
N GLN A 311 -13.49 -6.45 2.87
CA GLN A 311 -14.31 -5.36 3.36
C GLN A 311 -15.47 -5.10 2.40
N ILE A 312 -16.53 -4.46 2.92
CA ILE A 312 -17.66 -4.02 2.09
C ILE A 312 -17.12 -2.98 1.11
N LYS A 313 -17.29 -3.21 -0.20
CA LYS A 313 -16.70 -2.36 -1.25
C LYS A 313 -17.25 -0.95 -1.21
N LEU A 314 -18.54 -0.77 -1.50
CA LEU A 314 -19.20 0.53 -1.43
C LEU A 314 -20.04 0.63 -0.16
N LEU A 315 -19.61 1.50 0.75
CA LEU A 315 -20.22 1.68 2.06
C LEU A 315 -20.40 3.17 2.34
N TRP A 316 -21.61 3.58 2.68
CA TRP A 316 -21.85 4.90 3.24
C TRP A 316 -22.04 4.76 4.75
N VAL A 317 -21.62 5.79 5.48
CA VAL A 317 -21.74 5.83 6.93
C VAL A 317 -22.33 7.17 7.34
N MET A 318 -23.40 7.13 8.12
CA MET A 318 -24.04 8.33 8.68
C MET A 318 -23.76 8.40 10.17
N LEU A 319 -23.19 9.50 10.63
CA LEU A 319 -23.02 9.75 12.06
C LEU A 319 -24.37 10.10 12.69
N VAL A 320 -24.72 9.40 13.77
CA VAL A 320 -25.95 9.64 14.54
C VAL A 320 -25.64 9.62 16.04
N PRO A 321 -24.82 10.55 16.56
CA PRO A 321 -24.34 10.51 17.94
C PRO A 321 -25.49 10.36 18.95
N GLY A 322 -25.37 9.39 19.87
CA GLY A 322 -26.37 9.10 20.91
C GLY A 322 -27.58 8.30 20.46
N ALA A 323 -27.78 8.03 19.17
CA ALA A 323 -28.98 7.36 18.66
C ALA A 323 -29.08 5.90 19.13
N THR A 324 -30.32 5.44 19.38
CA THR A 324 -30.67 4.04 19.69
C THR A 324 -31.67 3.49 18.66
N PRO A 325 -31.89 2.17 18.57
CA PRO A 325 -32.93 1.62 17.71
C PRO A 325 -34.31 2.23 17.95
N GLU A 326 -34.64 2.55 19.20
CA GLU A 326 -35.92 3.17 19.59
C GLU A 326 -36.04 4.60 19.09
N SER A 327 -34.92 5.35 19.02
CA SER A 327 -34.95 6.77 18.63
C SER A 327 -34.99 6.97 17.11
N ILE A 328 -34.39 6.07 16.31
CA ILE A 328 -34.26 6.24 14.85
C ILE A 328 -34.81 5.08 14.02
N GLY A 329 -35.26 3.98 14.64
CA GLY A 329 -35.86 2.84 13.94
C GLY A 329 -34.87 1.95 13.17
N VAL A 330 -33.56 2.06 13.42
CA VAL A 330 -32.52 1.28 12.73
C VAL A 330 -32.05 0.12 13.60
N SER A 331 -32.07 -1.10 13.05
CA SER A 331 -31.64 -2.32 13.75
C SER A 331 -30.15 -2.30 14.09
N THR A 332 -29.77 -2.83 15.25
CA THR A 332 -28.37 -3.10 15.63
C THR A 332 -27.84 -4.44 15.11
N VAL A 333 -28.68 -5.25 14.46
CA VAL A 333 -28.25 -6.52 13.88
C VAL A 333 -27.28 -6.24 12.73
N SER A 334 -26.03 -6.66 12.92
CA SER A 334 -24.99 -6.52 11.90
C SER A 334 -25.43 -7.14 10.57
N GLN A 335 -25.27 -6.39 9.48
CA GLN A 335 -25.49 -6.87 8.12
C GLN A 335 -24.19 -7.08 7.37
N ARG A 336 -23.05 -7.18 8.07
CA ARG A 336 -21.72 -7.24 7.44
C ARG A 336 -21.60 -8.37 6.43
N ASP A 337 -21.99 -9.60 6.78
CA ASP A 337 -21.81 -10.75 5.91
C ASP A 337 -22.72 -10.70 4.69
N ASN A 338 -23.95 -10.20 4.87
CA ASN A 338 -24.87 -9.93 3.77
C ASN A 338 -24.32 -8.80 2.88
N ALA A 339 -23.75 -7.75 3.45
CA ALA A 339 -23.15 -6.63 2.73
C ALA A 339 -21.91 -7.03 1.92
N LEU A 340 -21.12 -8.00 2.40
CA LEU A 340 -20.02 -8.61 1.63
C LEU A 340 -20.54 -9.40 0.42
N LYS A 341 -21.76 -9.92 0.49
CA LYS A 341 -22.47 -10.61 -0.60
C LYS A 341 -23.31 -9.67 -1.47
N GLY A 342 -23.31 -8.37 -1.22
CA GLY A 342 -24.13 -7.41 -1.97
C GLY A 342 -25.61 -7.41 -1.60
N GLU A 343 -25.97 -7.94 -0.43
CA GLU A 343 -27.35 -8.07 0.08
C GLU A 343 -27.56 -7.33 1.41
N GLY A 344 -26.61 -6.48 1.79
CA GLY A 344 -26.59 -5.81 3.09
C GLY A 344 -27.71 -4.78 3.25
N ARG A 345 -28.32 -4.72 4.44
CA ARG A 345 -29.27 -3.66 4.82
C ARG A 345 -28.59 -2.67 5.77
N PRO A 346 -29.12 -1.45 5.97
CA PRO A 346 -28.58 -0.54 6.97
C PRO A 346 -28.63 -1.12 8.39
N TRP A 347 -27.59 -0.87 9.19
CA TRP A 347 -27.59 -1.21 10.61
C TRP A 347 -26.87 -0.15 11.46
N LEU A 348 -27.30 -0.03 12.72
CA LEU A 348 -26.75 0.89 13.70
C LEU A 348 -25.61 0.22 14.46
N MET A 349 -24.46 0.89 14.51
CA MET A 349 -23.33 0.51 15.35
C MET A 349 -23.20 1.47 16.54
N ARG A 350 -22.77 0.92 17.68
CA ARG A 350 -22.48 1.68 18.90
C ARG A 350 -23.66 2.52 19.40
N ALA A 351 -24.87 1.95 19.36
CA ALA A 351 -26.10 2.58 19.82
C ALA A 351 -25.96 3.19 21.22
N GLY A 352 -26.54 4.37 21.43
CA GLY A 352 -26.51 5.11 22.69
C GLY A 352 -25.17 5.79 23.03
N THR A 353 -24.15 5.68 22.16
CA THR A 353 -22.84 6.31 22.39
C THR A 353 -22.63 7.55 21.51
N PRO A 354 -21.72 8.47 21.85
CA PRO A 354 -21.32 9.58 20.96
C PRO A 354 -20.79 9.12 19.59
N GLY A 355 -20.32 7.87 19.51
CA GLY A 355 -19.83 7.25 18.28
C GLY A 355 -20.88 6.43 17.54
N ALA A 356 -22.17 6.56 17.87
CA ALA A 356 -23.25 5.90 17.16
C ALA A 356 -23.27 6.31 15.67
N HIS A 357 -23.35 5.32 14.78
CA HIS A 357 -23.37 5.55 13.34
C HIS A 357 -24.13 4.44 12.60
N ILE A 358 -24.78 4.80 11.49
CA ILE A 358 -25.47 3.86 10.61
C ILE A 358 -24.51 3.45 9.51
N MET A 359 -24.34 2.15 9.33
CA MET A 359 -23.63 1.56 8.20
C MET A 359 -24.65 1.30 7.09
N ILE A 360 -24.41 1.82 5.89
CA ILE A 360 -25.33 1.78 4.74
C ILE A 360 -24.59 1.15 3.55
N PRO A 361 -24.64 -0.19 3.40
CA PRO A 361 -24.10 -0.85 2.22
C PRO A 361 -24.85 -0.42 0.98
N ILE A 362 -24.12 -0.11 -0.09
CA ILE A 362 -24.73 0.14 -1.39
C ILE A 362 -24.60 -1.13 -2.22
N ASN A 363 -25.73 -1.71 -2.57
CA ASN A 363 -25.82 -2.96 -3.29
C ASN A 363 -26.13 -2.71 -4.78
N ASN A 364 -25.96 -3.74 -5.62
CA ASN A 364 -26.40 -3.73 -7.02
C ASN A 364 -25.80 -2.63 -7.91
N THR A 365 -24.60 -2.13 -7.59
CA THR A 365 -23.82 -1.25 -8.47
C THR A 365 -22.55 -1.96 -8.93
N PRO A 366 -21.88 -1.49 -10.01
CA PRO A 366 -20.56 -2.00 -10.39
C PRO A 366 -19.47 -1.89 -9.31
N LEU A 367 -19.68 -1.05 -8.30
CA LEU A 367 -18.76 -0.83 -7.18
C LEU A 367 -19.14 -1.63 -5.91
N SER A 368 -20.28 -2.32 -5.93
CA SER A 368 -20.80 -3.07 -4.77
C SER A 368 -20.04 -4.39 -4.57
N SER A 369 -20.05 -4.91 -3.34
CA SER A 369 -19.58 -6.27 -3.04
C SER A 369 -20.49 -7.33 -3.68
N GLY A 370 -20.03 -8.59 -3.74
CA GLY A 370 -20.85 -9.72 -4.17
C GLY A 370 -21.11 -9.84 -5.68
N ARG A 371 -20.37 -9.09 -6.50
CA ARG A 371 -20.32 -9.24 -7.95
C ARG A 371 -19.05 -9.94 -8.40
#